data_AF-A0A521K4R9-F1
#
_entry.id   AF-A0A521K4R9-F1
#
_cell.length_a   1.000
_cell.length_b   1.000
_cell.length_c   1.000
_cell.angle_alpha   90.00
_cell.angle_beta   90.00
_cell.angle_gamma   90.00
#
_symmetry.space_group_name_H-M   'P 1'
#
loop_
_entity.id
_entity.type
_entity.pdbx_description
1 polymer ?
#
loop_
_entity_poly.entity_id
_entity_poly.type
_entity_poly.pdbx_seq_one_letter_code
_entity_poly.pdbx_strand_id
1 'polypeptide(L)'
;MPARLACCGARLPSGVPHGRGDEPAVMHYGASQSSALPSGRARIETVLDRSHHGLAHRRAGPFHEEVGYWLWDPKEKQVLRCFIVPRGVSGIAGGTAEPTAKSFTLSAEAGSETYGICSNRFLDRAFKTVRYELTVTVHNTQTFSYEEDTQLRIKGQGQPFHHRDKNRLKRMQSV
;
A
#
# COMPACT_ATOMS: atom_id res chain seq x y z
N MET A 1 -14.44 -7.88 -15.89
CA MET A 1 -15.16 -7.43 -14.67
C MET A 1 -14.10 -7.05 -13.65
N PRO A 2 -13.86 -5.76 -13.33
CA PRO A 2 -12.93 -5.42 -12.27
C PRO A 2 -13.54 -5.90 -10.94
N ALA A 3 -12.78 -6.67 -10.18
CA ALA A 3 -13.22 -7.21 -8.91
C ALA A 3 -13.62 -6.06 -7.98
N ARG A 4 -14.83 -6.13 -7.42
CA ARG A 4 -15.25 -5.24 -6.33
C ARG A 4 -14.35 -5.53 -5.12
N LEU A 5 -13.27 -4.75 -4.93
CA LEU A 5 -12.58 -4.69 -3.65
C LEU A 5 -13.47 -3.89 -2.70
N ALA A 6 -14.21 -4.57 -1.84
CA ALA A 6 -14.78 -3.99 -0.63
C ALA A 6 -13.84 -4.30 0.54
N CYS A 7 -13.87 -3.47 1.58
CA CYS A 7 -13.05 -3.51 2.80
C CYS A 7 -12.43 -4.88 3.10
N CYS A 8 -11.10 -4.95 3.03
CA CYS A 8 -10.31 -6.12 3.37
C CYS A 8 -9.60 -5.89 4.71
N GLY A 9 -9.59 -6.90 5.58
CA GLY A 9 -8.85 -6.89 6.83
C GLY A 9 -7.87 -8.06 6.84
N ALA A 10 -6.69 -7.86 7.45
CA ALA A 10 -5.76 -8.94 7.73
C ALA A 10 -5.29 -8.87 9.17
N ARG A 11 -5.36 -10.01 9.86
CA ARG A 11 -4.64 -10.23 11.12
C ARG A 11 -3.30 -10.87 10.75
N LEU A 12 -2.19 -10.18 10.99
CA LEU A 12 -0.85 -10.72 10.71
C LEU A 12 -0.61 -11.96 11.61
N PRO A 13 -0.09 -13.08 11.07
CA PRO A 13 0.39 -14.17 11.91
C PRO A 13 1.64 -13.71 12.67
N SER A 14 1.68 -14.00 13.98
CA SER A 14 2.80 -13.72 14.88
C SER A 14 4.06 -14.43 14.39
N GLY A 15 5.07 -13.71 13.90
CA GLY A 15 6.23 -14.35 13.31
C GLY A 15 7.44 -13.46 13.03
N VAL A 16 7.88 -12.62 13.97
CA VAL A 16 9.29 -12.20 14.12
C VAL A 16 9.55 -11.92 15.61
N PRO A 17 10.47 -12.63 16.29
CA PRO A 17 10.73 -12.39 17.71
C PRO A 17 11.73 -11.24 17.87
N HIS A 18 11.24 -10.04 18.17
CA HIS A 18 12.09 -8.95 18.67
C HIS A 18 11.44 -8.25 19.87
N GLY A 19 11.93 -8.61 21.06
CA GLY A 19 12.00 -7.75 22.25
C GLY A 19 10.72 -7.08 22.74
N ARG A 20 10.05 -7.73 23.71
CA ARG A 20 9.02 -7.17 24.63
C ARG A 20 7.87 -6.41 23.94
N GLY A 21 6.90 -7.17 23.45
CA GLY A 21 5.55 -6.70 23.11
C GLY A 21 4.98 -7.38 21.86
N ASP A 22 4.82 -8.71 21.91
CA ASP A 22 4.37 -9.55 20.79
C ASP A 22 2.84 -9.47 20.54
N GLU A 23 2.30 -8.27 20.32
CA GLU A 23 0.93 -8.15 19.78
C GLU A 23 0.96 -7.95 18.26
N PRO A 24 0.30 -8.83 17.48
CA PRO A 24 0.30 -8.73 16.03
C PRO A 24 -0.37 -7.43 15.59
N ALA A 25 0.33 -6.66 14.74
CA ALA A 25 -0.30 -5.53 14.07
C ALA A 25 -1.47 -6.01 13.21
N VAL A 26 -2.57 -5.26 13.24
CA VAL A 26 -3.74 -5.52 12.40
C VAL A 26 -3.74 -4.50 11.28
N MET A 27 -3.90 -4.99 10.05
CA MET A 27 -4.04 -4.17 8.87
C MET A 27 -5.53 -4.04 8.51
N HIS A 28 -6.02 -2.81 8.51
CA HIS A 28 -7.34 -2.46 8.01
C HIS A 28 -7.18 -1.79 6.66
N TYR A 29 -7.74 -2.40 5.61
CA TYR A 29 -7.72 -1.88 4.24
C TYR A 29 -9.15 -1.59 3.81
N GLY A 30 -9.59 -0.37 4.06
CA GLY A 30 -10.88 0.13 3.59
C GLY A 30 -10.81 0.39 2.09
N ALA A 31 -11.75 -0.16 1.33
CA ALA A 31 -11.86 0.07 -0.10
C ALA A 31 -13.31 0.37 -0.47
N SER A 32 -13.55 1.52 -1.09
CA SER A 32 -14.86 1.91 -1.63
C SER A 32 -14.72 2.18 -3.13
N GLN A 33 -15.57 1.52 -3.91
CA GLN A 33 -15.66 1.78 -5.34
C GLN A 33 -16.47 3.07 -5.54
N SER A 34 -15.85 4.10 -6.11
CA SER A 34 -16.61 5.21 -6.69
C SER A 34 -17.05 4.84 -8.12
N SER A 35 -18.13 5.47 -8.60
CA SER A 35 -18.74 5.18 -9.90
C SER A 35 -17.71 5.12 -11.04
N ALA A 36 -17.99 4.30 -12.06
CA ALA A 36 -17.15 4.20 -13.25
C ALA A 36 -16.91 5.59 -13.85
N LEU A 37 -15.65 5.91 -14.16
CA LEU A 37 -15.32 7.16 -14.83
C LEU A 37 -15.82 7.11 -16.28
N PRO A 38 -16.13 8.25 -16.92
CA PRO A 38 -16.68 8.33 -18.29
C PRO A 38 -15.85 7.64 -19.39
N SER A 39 -14.66 7.12 -19.08
CA SER A 39 -13.75 6.40 -19.98
C SER A 39 -13.69 4.89 -19.76
N GLY A 40 -14.57 4.31 -18.94
CA GLY A 40 -14.50 2.88 -18.58
C GLY A 40 -13.40 2.54 -17.57
N ARG A 41 -12.71 3.55 -17.03
CA ARG A 41 -11.77 3.42 -15.93
C ARG A 41 -12.50 3.14 -14.61
N ALA A 42 -11.89 2.29 -13.79
CA ALA A 42 -12.38 1.99 -12.45
C ALA A 42 -11.50 2.65 -11.40
N ARG A 43 -12.13 3.35 -10.44
CA ARG A 43 -11.47 3.97 -9.29
C ARG A 43 -11.92 3.29 -8.00
N ILE A 44 -10.97 3.00 -7.12
CA ILE A 44 -11.23 2.46 -5.79
C ILE A 44 -10.49 3.34 -4.79
N GLU A 45 -11.23 4.06 -3.95
CA GLU A 45 -10.63 4.85 -2.87
C GLU A 45 -10.21 3.91 -1.75
N THR A 46 -9.04 4.19 -1.17
CA THR A 46 -8.44 3.32 -0.17
C THR A 46 -7.93 4.10 1.02
N VAL A 47 -8.25 3.58 2.20
CA VAL A 47 -7.65 3.98 3.47
C VAL A 47 -6.99 2.74 4.05
N LEU A 48 -5.69 2.83 4.31
CA LEU A 48 -4.95 1.78 5.00
C LEU A 48 -4.52 2.33 6.35
N ASP A 49 -4.96 1.65 7.41
CA ASP A 49 -4.52 1.86 8.78
C ASP A 49 -3.84 0.57 9.26
N ARG A 50 -2.65 0.71 9.84
CA ARG A 50 -2.00 -0.32 10.62
C ARG A 50 -1.92 0.09 12.07
N SER A 51 -2.59 -0.68 12.91
CA SER A 51 -2.73 -0.41 14.34
C SER A 51 -2.28 -1.63 15.16
N HIS A 52 -1.75 -1.37 16.36
CA HIS A 52 -1.64 -2.40 17.40
C HIS A 52 -2.99 -2.50 18.13
N HIS A 53 -3.53 -3.70 18.27
CA HIS A 53 -4.69 -3.95 19.15
C HIS A 53 -4.17 -4.40 20.51
N GLY A 54 -4.29 -3.54 21.52
CA GLY A 54 -3.94 -3.87 22.90
C GLY A 54 -4.95 -3.29 23.89
N LEU A 55 -5.35 -4.10 24.86
CA LEU A 55 -6.26 -3.72 25.95
C LEU A 55 -5.62 -2.60 26.80
N ALA A 56 -6.36 -1.50 26.93
CA ALA A 56 -6.37 -0.50 28.01
C ALA A 56 -5.15 0.41 28.31
N HIS A 57 -3.92 0.19 27.82
CA HIS A 57 -2.78 1.07 28.24
C HIS A 57 -1.77 1.54 27.17
N ARG A 58 -1.93 1.21 25.89
CA ARG A 58 -1.27 1.93 24.78
C ARG A 58 -2.32 2.73 24.04
N ARG A 59 -1.98 3.92 23.54
CA ARG A 59 -2.84 4.63 22.57
C ARG A 59 -3.13 3.67 21.43
N ALA A 60 -4.35 3.16 21.37
CA ALA A 60 -4.86 2.30 20.32
C ALA A 60 -5.07 3.17 19.07
N GLY A 61 -3.98 3.46 18.36
CA GLY A 61 -4.01 4.24 17.14
C GLY A 61 -3.04 3.70 16.09
N PRO A 62 -3.25 4.07 14.81
CA PRO A 62 -2.35 3.74 13.72
C PRO A 62 -0.90 4.09 14.05
N PHE A 63 0.02 3.16 13.83
CA PHE A 63 1.45 3.48 13.69
C PHE A 63 1.83 3.78 12.25
N HIS A 64 0.98 3.42 11.29
CA HIS A 64 1.09 3.78 9.88
C HIS A 64 -0.31 3.97 9.30
N GLU A 65 -0.52 5.10 8.64
CA GLU A 65 -1.72 5.41 7.88
C GLU A 65 -1.33 5.85 6.46
N GLU A 66 -2.14 5.53 5.48
CA GLU A 66 -2.07 6.10 4.13
C GLU A 66 -3.48 6.21 3.55
N VAL A 67 -3.67 7.19 2.67
CA VAL A 67 -4.93 7.43 1.97
C VAL A 67 -4.65 7.62 0.48
N GLY A 68 -5.54 7.11 -0.37
CA GLY A 68 -5.27 7.10 -1.79
C GLY A 68 -6.38 6.50 -2.64
N TYR A 69 -6.02 6.13 -3.86
CA TYR A 69 -6.88 5.36 -4.73
C TYR A 69 -6.09 4.46 -5.68
N TRP A 70 -6.76 3.41 -6.13
CA TRP A 70 -6.34 2.59 -7.26
C TRP A 70 -7.08 3.01 -8.51
N LEU A 71 -6.39 2.94 -9.65
CA LEU A 71 -6.96 3.18 -10.96
C LEU A 71 -6.56 2.05 -11.91
N TRP A 72 -7.52 1.56 -12.68
CA TRP A 72 -7.29 0.64 -13.79
C TRP A 72 -7.69 1.31 -15.11
N ASP A 73 -6.73 1.35 -16.04
CA ASP A 73 -6.96 1.74 -17.43
C ASP A 73 -6.89 0.50 -18.34
N PRO A 74 -8.04 0.02 -18.87
CA PRO A 74 -8.07 -1.16 -19.73
C PRO A 74 -7.45 -0.93 -21.11
N LYS A 75 -7.44 0.31 -21.60
CA LYS A 75 -6.90 0.64 -22.93
C LYS A 75 -5.38 0.60 -22.90
N GLU A 76 -4.80 1.20 -21.86
CA GLU A 76 -3.35 1.25 -21.66
C GLU A 76 -2.79 0.03 -20.90
N LYS A 77 -3.67 -0.90 -20.51
CA LYS A 77 -3.34 -2.06 -19.66
C LYS A 77 -2.58 -1.66 -18.39
N GLN A 78 -3.00 -0.57 -17.77
CA GLN A 78 -2.24 0.13 -16.74
C GLN A 78 -2.96 0.06 -15.40
N VAL A 79 -2.24 -0.38 -14.37
CA VAL A 79 -2.68 -0.30 -12.97
C VAL A 79 -1.88 0.83 -12.30
N LEU A 80 -2.58 1.68 -11.56
CA LEU A 80 -1.98 2.75 -10.79
C LEU A 80 -2.45 2.70 -9.34
N ARG A 81 -1.54 3.04 -8.44
CA ARG A 81 -1.80 3.29 -7.02
C ARG A 81 -1.28 4.68 -6.67
N CYS A 82 -2.20 5.59 -6.37
CA CYS A 82 -1.90 6.96 -5.97
C CYS A 82 -2.17 7.08 -4.47
N PHE A 83 -1.18 7.46 -3.67
CA PHE A 83 -1.32 7.47 -2.22
C PHE A 83 -0.53 8.59 -1.56
N ILE A 84 -0.98 8.96 -0.36
CA ILE A 84 -0.34 9.93 0.52
C ILE A 84 -0.16 9.25 1.88
N VAL A 85 1.06 9.33 2.40
CA VAL A 85 1.35 9.03 3.81
C VAL A 85 1.26 10.36 4.56
N PRO A 86 0.42 10.50 5.61
CA PRO A 86 0.13 11.76 6.30
C PRO A 86 1.28 12.25 7.19
N ARG A 87 2.51 11.93 6.80
CA ARG A 87 3.77 12.51 7.27
C ARG A 87 4.47 13.36 6.21
N GLY A 88 3.78 13.68 5.11
CA GLY A 88 4.29 14.49 4.00
C GLY A 88 5.08 13.69 2.97
N VAL A 89 4.58 12.52 2.58
CA VAL A 89 5.06 11.75 1.40
C VAL A 89 3.86 11.49 0.49
N SER A 90 4.02 11.67 -0.80
CA SER A 90 3.05 11.27 -1.82
C SER A 90 3.71 10.45 -2.92
N GLY A 91 2.99 9.50 -3.49
CA GLY A 91 3.50 8.63 -4.54
C GLY A 91 2.43 8.23 -5.55
N ILE A 92 2.86 8.09 -6.81
CA ILE A 92 2.11 7.41 -7.86
C ILE A 92 2.95 6.21 -8.28
N ALA A 93 2.49 5.00 -7.95
CA ALA A 93 3.10 3.77 -8.41
C ALA A 93 2.30 3.19 -9.56
N GLY A 94 2.97 2.75 -10.62
CA GLY A 94 2.32 2.23 -11.81
C GLY A 94 2.97 0.98 -12.35
N GLY A 95 2.20 0.22 -13.11
CA GLY A 95 2.66 -1.00 -13.77
C GLY A 95 1.69 -1.46 -14.84
N THR A 96 2.18 -2.32 -15.72
CA THR A 96 1.38 -2.93 -16.78
C THR A 96 0.85 -4.29 -16.32
N ALA A 97 -0.42 -4.56 -16.56
CA ALA A 97 -1.04 -5.84 -16.25
C ALA A 97 -2.06 -6.22 -17.31
N GLU A 98 -2.18 -7.50 -17.65
CA GLU A 98 -3.29 -7.97 -18.47
C GLU A 98 -4.61 -7.95 -17.68
N PRO A 99 -5.79 -7.77 -18.33
CA PRO A 99 -7.09 -7.79 -17.65
C PRO A 99 -7.37 -9.07 -16.86
N THR A 100 -6.70 -10.18 -17.20
CA THR A 100 -6.82 -11.49 -16.56
C THR A 100 -5.67 -11.80 -15.60
N ALA A 101 -4.71 -10.89 -15.44
CA ALA A 101 -3.54 -11.09 -14.60
C ALA A 101 -3.93 -11.37 -13.14
N LYS A 102 -3.31 -12.39 -12.56
CA LYS A 102 -3.44 -12.73 -11.13
C LYS A 102 -2.29 -12.22 -10.29
N SER A 103 -1.22 -11.77 -10.92
CA SER A 103 -0.10 -11.11 -10.26
C SER A 103 0.36 -9.95 -11.12
N PHE A 104 0.69 -8.83 -10.49
CA PHE A 104 1.23 -7.65 -11.15
C PHE A 104 2.10 -6.86 -10.17
N THR A 105 3.04 -6.11 -10.71
CA THR A 105 3.98 -5.28 -9.94
C THR A 105 3.83 -3.83 -10.34
N LEU A 106 3.81 -2.95 -9.34
CA LEU A 106 3.83 -1.50 -9.50
C LEU A 106 5.16 -0.97 -8.97
N SER A 107 5.67 0.09 -9.58
CA SER A 107 6.85 0.79 -9.09
C SER A 107 6.67 2.30 -9.13
N ALA A 108 7.40 3.00 -8.26
CA ALA A 108 7.58 4.45 -8.30
C ALA A 108 9.03 4.81 -7.97
N GLU A 109 9.53 5.89 -8.55
CA GLU A 109 10.90 6.37 -8.38
C GLU A 109 10.93 7.87 -8.07
N ALA A 110 11.79 8.27 -7.14
CA ALA A 110 11.97 9.69 -6.83
C ALA A 110 12.57 10.43 -8.04
N GLY A 111 11.91 11.52 -8.45
CA GLY A 111 12.32 12.31 -9.62
C GLY A 111 11.69 11.89 -10.95
N SER A 112 10.92 10.81 -11.00
CA SER A 112 10.13 10.46 -12.18
C SER A 112 8.98 11.44 -12.40
N GLU A 113 8.76 11.84 -13.65
CA GLU A 113 7.63 12.70 -14.07
C GLU A 113 6.30 11.93 -14.18
N THR A 114 6.36 10.59 -14.15
CA THR A 114 5.17 9.72 -14.26
C THR A 114 4.92 9.00 -12.94
N TYR A 115 5.57 7.86 -12.72
CA TYR A 115 5.47 7.09 -11.49
C TYR A 115 6.45 7.66 -10.44
N GLY A 116 6.09 8.83 -9.93
CA GLY A 116 6.95 9.67 -9.08
C GLY A 116 6.68 9.54 -7.58
N ILE A 117 7.67 9.93 -6.79
CA ILE A 117 7.60 10.07 -5.32
C ILE A 117 8.01 11.49 -4.91
N CYS A 118 7.17 12.14 -4.11
CA CYS A 118 7.45 13.44 -3.51
C CYS A 118 7.49 13.31 -1.98
N SER A 119 8.32 14.13 -1.34
CA SER A 119 8.50 14.13 0.12
C SER A 119 8.69 15.54 0.63
N ASN A 120 8.33 15.77 1.89
CA ASN A 120 8.62 17.03 2.57
C ASN A 120 10.15 17.26 2.67
N ARG A 121 10.56 18.51 2.91
CA ARG A 121 11.97 18.94 2.96
C ARG A 121 12.82 18.17 3.98
N PHE A 122 12.25 17.79 5.11
CA PHE A 122 12.98 17.04 6.13
C PHE A 122 13.26 15.60 5.66
N LEU A 123 12.25 14.94 5.11
CA LEU A 123 12.36 13.57 4.62
C LEU A 123 13.29 13.48 3.41
N ASP A 124 13.19 14.39 2.45
CA ASP A 124 14.12 14.42 1.31
C ASP A 124 15.60 14.52 1.73
N ARG A 125 15.87 15.24 2.83
CA ARG A 125 17.23 15.39 3.38
C ARG A 125 17.68 14.22 4.25
N ALA A 126 16.82 13.68 5.10
CA ALA A 126 17.20 12.76 6.17
C ALA A 126 16.81 11.29 5.92
N PHE A 127 15.67 11.06 5.27
CA PHE A 127 15.05 9.75 5.04
C PHE A 127 14.37 9.71 3.67
N LYS A 128 15.14 9.93 2.60
CA LYS A 128 14.57 10.11 1.26
C LYS A 128 14.05 8.78 0.74
N THR A 129 12.75 8.67 0.51
CA THR A 129 12.23 7.53 -0.26
C THR A 129 12.71 7.67 -1.70
N VAL A 130 13.48 6.69 -2.17
CA VAL A 130 14.09 6.72 -3.51
C VAL A 130 13.37 5.80 -4.49
N ARG A 131 12.79 4.70 -4.00
CA ARG A 131 12.04 3.72 -4.78
C ARG A 131 10.94 3.11 -3.94
N TYR A 132 9.84 2.78 -4.60
CA TYR A 132 8.73 2.01 -4.07
C TYR A 132 8.42 0.89 -5.05
N GLU A 133 8.26 -0.33 -4.55
CA GLU A 133 7.78 -1.47 -5.33
C GLU A 133 6.69 -2.21 -4.56
N LEU A 134 5.65 -2.61 -5.29
CA LEU A 134 4.53 -3.38 -4.76
C LEU A 134 4.17 -4.48 -5.74
N THR A 135 4.30 -5.72 -5.31
CA THR A 135 3.74 -6.87 -6.04
C THR A 135 2.45 -7.30 -5.36
N VAL A 136 1.37 -7.39 -6.12
CA VAL A 136 0.08 -7.89 -5.66
C VAL A 136 -0.21 -9.22 -6.33
N THR A 137 -0.67 -10.19 -5.55
CA THR A 137 -1.13 -11.50 -6.04
C THR A 137 -2.56 -11.74 -5.60
N VAL A 138 -3.47 -11.80 -6.56
CA VAL A 138 -4.90 -12.07 -6.36
C VAL A 138 -5.14 -13.57 -6.39
N HIS A 139 -5.43 -14.16 -5.23
CA HIS A 139 -5.68 -15.59 -5.11
C HIS A 139 -7.11 -15.95 -5.55
N ASN A 140 -8.08 -15.15 -5.13
CA ASN A 140 -9.49 -15.30 -5.50
C ASN A 140 -10.27 -14.01 -5.21
N THR A 141 -11.60 -14.04 -5.35
CA THR A 141 -12.48 -12.88 -5.14
C THR A 141 -12.52 -12.35 -3.71
N GLN A 142 -11.97 -13.08 -2.74
CA GLN A 142 -12.00 -12.74 -1.32
C GLN A 142 -10.62 -12.55 -0.70
N THR A 143 -9.53 -12.90 -1.41
CA THR A 143 -8.19 -12.88 -0.83
C THR A 143 -7.14 -12.44 -1.83
N PHE A 144 -6.22 -11.61 -1.36
CA PHE A 144 -5.01 -11.24 -2.08
C PHE A 144 -3.84 -11.16 -1.12
N SER A 145 -2.63 -11.29 -1.66
CA SER A 145 -1.38 -11.03 -0.95
C SER A 145 -0.66 -9.86 -1.58
N TYR A 146 0.21 -9.23 -0.81
CA TYR A 146 1.16 -8.28 -1.36
C TYR A 146 2.54 -8.45 -0.73
N GLU A 147 3.54 -7.99 -1.48
CA GLU A 147 4.91 -7.78 -1.05
C GLU A 147 5.32 -6.37 -1.46
N GLU A 148 5.77 -5.57 -0.50
CA GLU A 148 6.14 -4.17 -0.65
C GLU A 148 7.60 -3.99 -0.26
N ASP A 149 8.36 -3.22 -1.04
CA ASP A 149 9.70 -2.75 -0.71
C ASP A 149 9.76 -1.23 -0.92
N THR A 150 9.81 -0.48 0.18
CA THR A 150 10.08 0.95 0.17
C THR A 150 11.55 1.17 0.49
N GLN A 151 12.29 1.71 -0.47
CA GLN A 151 13.72 1.94 -0.34
C GLN A 151 13.98 3.39 0.11
N LEU A 152 14.68 3.54 1.22
CA LEU A 152 15.01 4.85 1.79
C LEU A 152 16.52 5.10 1.77
N ARG A 153 16.93 6.25 1.25
CA ARG A 153 18.28 6.78 1.45
C ARG A 153 18.31 7.54 2.78
N ILE A 154 18.92 6.94 3.79
CA ILE A 154 19.09 7.53 5.11
C ILE A 154 20.39 8.32 5.15
N LYS A 155 20.33 9.56 5.64
CA LYS A 155 21.53 10.41 5.75
C LYS A 155 22.60 9.72 6.60
N GLY A 156 23.80 9.59 6.04
CA GLY A 156 24.94 8.94 6.69
C GLY A 156 25.05 7.43 6.44
N GLN A 157 24.08 6.81 5.76
CA GLN A 157 24.18 5.41 5.33
C GLN A 157 24.62 5.33 3.85
N GLY A 158 25.55 4.41 3.56
CA GLY A 158 26.08 4.22 2.22
C GLY A 158 25.19 3.41 1.28
N GLN A 159 24.25 2.63 1.83
CA GLN A 159 23.31 1.80 1.07
C GLN A 159 21.87 2.15 1.43
N PRO A 160 20.91 1.99 0.49
CA PRO A 160 19.49 2.15 0.79
C PRO A 160 19.02 1.20 1.89
N PHE A 161 18.21 1.72 2.81
CA PHE A 161 17.46 0.91 3.76
C PHE A 161 16.20 0.36 3.09
N HIS A 162 16.03 -0.96 3.14
CA HIS A 162 14.86 -1.65 2.59
C HIS A 162 13.79 -1.83 3.66
N HIS A 163 12.75 -0.99 3.62
CA HIS A 163 11.55 -1.17 4.42
C HIS A 163 10.61 -2.13 3.70
N ARG A 164 10.71 -3.42 4.06
CA ARG A 164 9.91 -4.48 3.45
C ARG A 164 8.73 -4.86 4.29
N ASP A 165 7.62 -5.12 3.61
CA ASP A 165 6.40 -5.57 4.22
C ASP A 165 5.67 -6.58 3.34
N LYS A 166 4.99 -7.54 3.97
CA LYS A 166 4.18 -8.52 3.25
C LYS A 166 3.00 -8.95 4.09
N ASN A 167 1.86 -9.16 3.45
CA ASN A 167 0.68 -9.65 4.14
C ASN A 167 -0.27 -10.37 3.18
N ARG A 168 -1.24 -11.08 3.75
CA ARG A 168 -2.37 -11.68 3.03
C ARG A 168 -3.66 -11.16 3.63
N LEU A 169 -4.43 -10.44 2.81
CA LEU A 169 -5.71 -9.89 3.21
C LEU A 169 -6.87 -10.80 2.83
N LYS A 170 -7.88 -10.80 3.71
CA LYS A 170 -9.17 -11.42 3.47
C LYS A 170 -10.24 -10.34 3.49
N ARG A 171 -11.17 -10.42 2.55
CA ARG A 171 -12.34 -9.56 2.49
C ARG A 171 -13.16 -9.73 3.77
N MET A 172 -13.48 -8.61 4.41
CA MET A 172 -14.39 -8.58 5.55
C MET A 172 -15.79 -8.25 5.03
N GLN A 173 -16.83 -8.80 5.67
CA GLN A 173 -18.19 -8.38 5.37
C GLN A 173 -18.40 -6.99 5.98
N SER A 174 -18.97 -6.08 5.20
CA SER A 174 -19.45 -4.81 5.73
C SER A 174 -20.61 -5.11 6.68
N VAL A 175 -20.53 -4.63 7.92
CA VAL A 175 -21.65 -4.58 8.86
C VAL A 175 -22.48 -3.35 8.55
#